data_AF-A0A6G0TWB3-F1
#
_entry.id   AF-A0A6G0TWB3-F1
#
_cell.length_a   1.000
_cell.length_b   1.000
_cell.length_c   1.000
_cell.angle_alpha   90.00
_cell.angle_beta   90.00
_cell.angle_gamma   90.00
#
_symmetry.space_group_name_H-M   'P 1'
#
loop_
_entity.id
_entity.type
_entity.pdbx_description
1 polymer ?
#
loop_
_entity_poly.entity_id
_entity_poly.type
_entity_poly.pdbx_seq_one_letter_code
_entity_poly.pdbx_strand_id
1 'polypeptide(L)'
;MVSEVQDMSTISYCLNQWLKSGAALPNEVVCDYSYALIGVITRSMCQLTRTQYSETYLKILLGGEESLPSVYVRLDIAHFTNMICRWKCLGKGPIKEFFVRVIIILLQSKTLEEFKDVFIKIVVVASSETDCLIINSSDPSPAEKFRSEIVSKIKNKDTPLYKIDDTCESVIYESTE
;
A
#
# COMPACT_ATOMS: atom_id res chain seq x y z
N MET A 1 -18.49 -11.16 0.77
CA MET A 1 -19.81 -10.57 0.46
C MET A 1 -19.87 -10.35 -1.03
N VAL A 2 -20.50 -11.27 -1.77
CA VAL A 2 -20.67 -11.14 -3.22
C VAL A 2 -22.04 -10.50 -3.42
N SER A 3 -22.04 -9.18 -3.57
CA SER A 3 -23.24 -8.38 -3.81
C SER A 3 -23.18 -7.85 -5.24
N GLU A 4 -24.33 -7.87 -5.93
CA GLU A 4 -24.51 -7.29 -7.27
C GLU A 4 -24.27 -5.77 -7.27
N VAL A 5 -24.42 -5.12 -6.09
CA VAL A 5 -24.15 -3.70 -5.87
C VAL A 5 -23.15 -3.53 -4.72
N GLN A 6 -22.00 -2.93 -5.01
CA GLN A 6 -20.92 -2.69 -4.03
C GLN A 6 -20.83 -1.22 -3.60
N ASP A 7 -21.98 -0.59 -3.35
CA ASP A 7 -22.02 0.78 -2.83
C ASP A 7 -21.85 0.83 -1.29
N MET A 8 -21.43 1.98 -0.78
CA MET A 8 -21.15 2.19 0.65
C MET A 8 -22.38 1.93 1.54
N SER A 9 -23.59 2.27 1.08
CA SER A 9 -24.83 2.15 1.84
C SER A 9 -25.22 0.69 2.02
N THR A 10 -25.14 -0.10 0.94
CA THR A 10 -25.44 -1.53 0.92
C THR A 10 -24.46 -2.30 1.80
N ILE A 11 -23.15 -2.02 1.66
CA ILE A 11 -22.11 -2.66 2.50
C ILE A 11 -22.35 -2.31 3.99
N SER A 12 -22.64 -1.04 4.28
CA SER A 12 -22.93 -0.58 5.65
C SER A 12 -24.15 -1.25 6.24
N TYR A 13 -25.23 -1.38 5.47
CA TYR A 13 -26.44 -2.06 5.91
C TYR A 13 -26.14 -3.53 6.30
N CYS A 14 -25.49 -4.29 5.40
CA CYS A 14 -25.17 -5.69 5.66
C CYS A 14 -24.28 -5.87 6.90
N LEU A 15 -23.23 -5.05 7.04
CA LEU A 15 -22.31 -5.19 8.18
C LEU A 15 -23.00 -4.84 9.51
N ASN A 16 -23.83 -3.80 9.53
CA ASN A 16 -24.57 -3.42 10.72
C ASN A 16 -25.62 -4.46 11.10
N GLN A 17 -26.28 -5.10 10.12
CA GLN A 17 -27.21 -6.20 10.43
C GLN A 17 -26.50 -7.42 10.99
N TRP A 18 -25.30 -7.72 10.49
CA TRP A 18 -24.47 -8.79 11.04
C TRP A 18 -24.12 -8.52 12.51
N LEU A 19 -23.67 -7.30 12.84
CA LEU A 19 -23.39 -6.90 14.23
C LEU A 19 -24.65 -6.93 15.11
N LYS A 20 -25.79 -6.41 14.61
CA LYS A 20 -27.08 -6.45 15.32
C LYS A 20 -27.60 -7.86 15.58
N SER A 21 -27.19 -8.83 14.77
CA SER A 21 -27.53 -10.25 14.97
C SER A 21 -26.75 -10.90 16.12
N GLY A 22 -25.94 -10.13 16.86
CA GLY A 22 -25.15 -10.60 18.00
C GLY A 22 -23.81 -11.21 17.61
N ALA A 23 -23.35 -10.99 16.38
CA ALA A 23 -22.03 -11.45 15.96
C ALA A 23 -20.93 -10.77 16.78
N ALA A 24 -19.95 -11.56 17.21
CA ALA A 24 -18.78 -11.03 17.92
C ALA A 24 -17.96 -10.14 16.98
N LEU A 25 -17.37 -9.10 17.55
CA LEU A 25 -16.46 -8.24 16.81
C LEU A 25 -15.17 -9.03 16.49
N PRO A 26 -14.73 -9.07 15.22
CA PRO A 26 -13.49 -9.75 14.86
C PRO A 26 -12.28 -8.93 15.32
N ASN A 27 -11.18 -9.61 15.67
CA ASN A 27 -9.93 -8.92 15.99
C ASN A 27 -9.24 -8.34 14.74
N GLU A 28 -9.43 -8.97 13.59
CA GLU A 28 -8.87 -8.58 12.31
C GLU A 28 -9.91 -8.71 11.19
N VAL A 29 -9.92 -7.75 10.27
CA VAL A 29 -10.69 -7.80 9.02
C VAL A 29 -9.73 -7.59 7.86
N VAL A 30 -9.68 -8.56 6.95
CA VAL A 30 -8.95 -8.46 5.69
C VAL A 30 -9.88 -7.92 4.61
N CYS A 31 -9.47 -6.88 3.91
CA CYS A 31 -10.28 -6.26 2.86
C CYS A 31 -9.43 -5.73 1.70
N ASP A 32 -10.06 -5.60 0.53
CA ASP A 32 -9.43 -4.94 -0.62
C ASP A 32 -9.20 -3.45 -0.34
N TYR A 33 -8.33 -2.81 -1.13
CA TYR A 33 -8.10 -1.36 -1.07
C TYR A 33 -9.28 -0.57 -1.68
N SER A 34 -10.45 -0.69 -1.07
CA SER A 34 -11.66 0.04 -1.42
C SER A 34 -11.94 1.10 -0.37
N TYR A 35 -11.99 2.36 -0.81
CA TYR A 35 -12.31 3.50 0.05
C TYR A 35 -13.66 3.33 0.76
N ALA A 36 -14.64 2.74 0.07
CA ALA A 36 -15.95 2.47 0.62
C ALA A 36 -15.89 1.36 1.68
N LEU A 37 -15.22 0.25 1.37
CA LEU A 37 -15.14 -0.91 2.26
C LEU A 37 -14.40 -0.57 3.57
N ILE A 38 -13.21 0.01 3.46
CA ILE A 38 -12.43 0.46 4.62
C ILE A 38 -13.25 1.46 5.44
N GLY A 39 -13.88 2.44 4.77
CA GLY A 39 -14.68 3.45 5.44
C GLY A 39 -15.92 2.91 6.17
N VAL A 40 -16.53 1.85 5.66
CA VAL A 40 -17.65 1.18 6.33
C VAL A 40 -17.16 0.37 7.53
N ILE A 41 -16.10 -0.42 7.36
CA ILE A 41 -15.52 -1.24 8.44
C ILE A 41 -15.11 -0.35 9.61
N THR A 42 -14.32 0.71 9.37
CA THR A 42 -13.85 1.57 10.46
C THR A 42 -15.00 2.28 11.20
N ARG A 43 -16.06 2.67 10.49
CA ARG A 43 -17.22 3.34 11.12
C ARG A 43 -18.10 2.39 11.93
N SER A 44 -18.38 1.21 11.38
CA SER A 44 -19.30 0.25 12.01
C SER A 44 -18.64 -0.51 13.16
N MET A 45 -17.34 -0.80 13.06
CA MET A 45 -16.62 -1.64 14.03
C MET A 45 -15.75 -0.86 15.01
N CYS A 46 -15.19 0.26 14.57
CA CYS A 46 -14.29 1.09 15.40
C CYS A 46 -14.91 2.45 15.77
N GLN A 47 -16.06 2.82 15.20
CA GLN A 47 -16.68 4.14 15.35
C GLN A 47 -15.78 5.32 14.91
N LEU A 48 -14.84 5.05 13.99
CA LEU A 48 -13.90 6.04 13.47
C LEU A 48 -14.10 6.24 11.96
N THR A 49 -13.89 7.47 11.50
CA THR A 49 -13.66 7.69 10.06
C THR A 49 -12.34 7.05 9.64
N ARG A 50 -12.17 6.75 8.34
CA ARG A 50 -10.92 6.21 7.81
C ARG A 50 -9.71 7.07 8.20
N THR A 51 -9.84 8.40 8.09
CA THR A 51 -8.75 9.33 8.44
C THR A 51 -8.41 9.25 9.92
N GLN A 52 -9.40 9.34 10.80
CA GLN A 52 -9.19 9.20 12.25
C GLN A 52 -8.56 7.85 12.60
N TYR A 53 -9.02 6.77 11.96
CA TYR A 53 -8.45 5.44 12.16
C TYR A 53 -6.95 5.41 11.81
N SER A 54 -6.56 5.92 10.64
CA SER A 54 -5.16 6.00 10.23
C SER A 54 -4.33 6.90 11.15
N GLU A 55 -4.86 8.04 11.56
CA GLU A 55 -4.19 8.96 12.49
C GLU A 55 -3.99 8.35 13.88
N THR A 56 -4.98 7.64 14.42
CA THR A 56 -4.86 6.93 15.71
C THR A 56 -3.72 5.92 15.65
N TYR A 57 -3.66 5.08 14.61
CA TYR A 57 -2.54 4.14 14.47
C TYR A 57 -1.19 4.83 14.33
N LEU A 58 -1.12 5.94 13.59
CA LEU A 58 0.11 6.70 13.46
C LEU A 58 0.59 7.25 14.82
N LYS A 59 -0.31 7.78 15.65
CA LYS A 59 0.04 8.28 16.98
C LYS A 59 0.54 7.17 17.91
N ILE A 60 -0.14 6.02 17.91
CA ILE A 60 0.29 4.83 18.66
C ILE A 60 1.70 4.39 18.22
N LEU A 61 1.95 4.33 16.91
CA LEU A 61 3.28 3.98 16.37
C LEU A 61 4.36 5.00 16.71
N LEU A 62 3.99 6.25 17.01
CA LEU A 62 4.90 7.29 17.48
C LEU A 62 5.07 7.30 19.00
N GLY A 63 4.50 6.33 19.72
CA GLY A 63 4.60 6.19 21.17
C GLY A 63 3.55 6.97 21.95
N GLY A 64 2.45 7.36 21.30
CA GLY A 64 1.30 7.95 21.97
C GLY A 64 0.55 6.96 22.88
N GLU A 65 -0.27 7.50 23.77
CA GLU A 65 -1.05 6.72 24.75
C GLU A 65 -2.48 6.38 24.28
N GLU A 66 -2.77 6.54 22.98
CA GLU A 66 -4.09 6.20 22.46
C GLU A 66 -4.40 4.70 22.58
N SER A 67 -5.65 4.38 22.87
CA SER A 67 -6.11 2.98 22.85
C SER A 67 -6.14 2.44 21.43
N LEU A 68 -5.72 1.18 21.25
CA LEU A 68 -5.86 0.48 19.98
C LEU A 68 -7.34 0.44 19.53
N PRO A 69 -7.63 0.75 18.24
CA PRO A 69 -8.96 0.53 17.69
C PRO A 69 -9.42 -0.92 17.85
N SER A 70 -10.72 -1.10 18.00
CA SER A 70 -11.33 -2.39 18.34
C SER A 70 -11.08 -3.51 17.31
N VAL A 71 -10.79 -3.14 16.06
CA VAL A 71 -10.54 -4.08 14.96
C VAL A 71 -9.34 -3.61 14.16
N TYR A 72 -8.44 -4.54 13.86
CA TYR A 72 -7.34 -4.32 12.93
C TYR A 72 -7.80 -4.54 11.47
N VAL A 73 -7.79 -3.48 10.67
CA VAL A 73 -8.07 -3.55 9.23
C VAL A 73 -6.78 -3.82 8.46
N ARG A 74 -6.69 -5.01 7.87
CA ARG A 74 -5.59 -5.43 7.01
C ARG A 74 -5.98 -5.34 5.54
N LEU A 75 -5.07 -4.81 4.71
CA LEU A 75 -5.29 -4.74 3.26
C LEU A 75 -4.88 -6.05 2.58
N ASP A 76 -5.63 -6.44 1.56
CA ASP A 76 -5.22 -7.48 0.62
C ASP A 76 -4.02 -7.00 -0.21
N ILE A 77 -2.86 -7.61 0.03
CA ILE A 77 -1.60 -7.25 -0.62
C ILE A 77 -1.65 -7.55 -2.13
N ALA A 78 -2.31 -8.63 -2.55
CA ALA A 78 -2.38 -8.99 -3.96
C ALA A 78 -3.24 -7.98 -4.73
N HIS A 79 -4.39 -7.60 -4.17
CA HIS A 79 -5.23 -6.57 -4.78
C HIS A 79 -4.52 -5.21 -4.83
N PHE A 80 -3.85 -4.83 -3.75
CA PHE A 80 -3.08 -3.59 -3.70
C PHE A 80 -1.90 -3.60 -4.70
N THR A 81 -1.20 -4.73 -4.83
CA THR A 81 -0.12 -4.90 -5.82
C THR A 81 -0.65 -4.75 -7.25
N ASN A 82 -1.77 -5.39 -7.57
CA ASN A 82 -2.41 -5.24 -8.87
C ASN A 82 -2.81 -3.78 -9.18
N MET A 83 -3.25 -3.03 -8.16
CA MET A 83 -3.53 -1.59 -8.30
C MET A 83 -2.26 -0.80 -8.61
N ILE A 84 -1.16 -1.03 -7.89
CA ILE A 84 0.12 -0.34 -8.13
C ILE A 84 0.65 -0.63 -9.53
N CYS A 85 0.55 -1.88 -10.00
CA CYS A 85 0.96 -2.27 -11.35
C CYS A 85 0.23 -1.49 -12.46
N ARG A 86 -0.89 -0.82 -12.16
CA ARG A 86 -1.66 0.00 -13.11
C ARG A 86 -1.35 1.50 -13.00
N TRP A 87 -0.47 1.92 -12.10
CA TRP A 87 -0.09 3.33 -11.96
C TRP A 87 0.70 3.80 -13.19
N LYS A 88 0.12 4.76 -13.92
CA LYS A 88 0.71 5.32 -15.15
C LYS A 88 2.04 6.06 -14.93
N CYS A 89 2.29 6.50 -13.70
CA CYS A 89 3.53 7.21 -13.34
C CYS A 89 4.72 6.27 -13.13
N LEU A 90 4.48 4.98 -12.91
CA LEU A 90 5.53 3.97 -12.90
C LEU A 90 5.83 3.67 -14.38
N GLY A 91 7.09 3.84 -14.81
CA GLY A 91 7.49 3.70 -16.22
C GLY A 91 7.21 2.32 -16.83
N LYS A 92 8.00 1.92 -17.82
CA LYS A 92 7.84 0.59 -18.46
C LYS A 92 8.98 -0.35 -18.11
N GLY A 93 8.73 -1.65 -18.22
CA GLY A 93 9.75 -2.70 -18.10
C GLY A 93 10.47 -2.73 -16.73
N PRO A 94 11.80 -2.82 -16.70
CA PRO A 94 12.57 -3.04 -15.47
C PRO A 94 12.39 -1.96 -14.40
N ILE A 95 12.14 -0.71 -14.81
CA ILE A 95 11.93 0.41 -13.88
C ILE A 95 10.62 0.21 -13.10
N LYS A 96 9.55 -0.18 -13.80
CA LYS A 96 8.27 -0.50 -13.19
C LYS A 96 8.41 -1.67 -12.22
N GLU A 97 9.09 -2.72 -12.66
CA GLU A 97 9.32 -3.90 -11.83
C GLU A 97 10.08 -3.55 -10.55
N PHE A 98 11.12 -2.72 -10.66
CA PHE A 98 11.84 -2.20 -9.51
C PHE A 98 10.89 -1.49 -8.54
N PHE A 99 10.17 -0.44 -8.98
CA PHE A 99 9.30 0.31 -8.06
C PHE A 99 8.18 -0.53 -7.46
N VAL A 100 7.54 -1.42 -8.24
CA VAL A 100 6.51 -2.34 -7.72
C VAL A 100 7.07 -3.21 -6.60
N ARG A 101 8.24 -3.84 -6.80
CA ARG A 101 8.88 -4.69 -5.79
C ARG A 101 9.21 -3.90 -4.52
N VAL A 102 9.67 -2.67 -4.68
CA VAL A 102 10.05 -1.84 -3.52
C VAL A 102 8.83 -1.36 -2.74
N ILE A 103 7.72 -1.05 -3.41
CA ILE A 103 6.46 -0.74 -2.74
C ILE A 103 5.92 -1.98 -2.02
N ILE A 104 6.05 -3.18 -2.57
CA ILE A 104 5.69 -4.42 -1.86
C ILE A 104 6.54 -4.59 -0.59
N ILE A 105 7.85 -4.31 -0.67
CA ILE A 105 8.73 -4.31 0.51
C ILE A 105 8.24 -3.32 1.57
N LEU A 106 7.83 -2.11 1.17
CA LEU A 106 7.25 -1.13 2.09
C LEU A 106 6.02 -1.69 2.82
N LEU A 107 5.08 -2.28 2.08
CA LEU A 107 3.84 -2.82 2.64
C LEU A 107 4.08 -3.98 3.62
N GLN A 108 5.19 -4.69 3.44
CA GLN A 108 5.59 -5.81 4.29
C GLN A 108 6.50 -5.38 5.45
N SER A 109 6.77 -4.09 5.62
CA SER A 109 7.59 -3.58 6.73
C SER A 109 6.91 -3.90 8.06
N LYS A 110 7.67 -4.41 9.03
CA LYS A 110 7.13 -4.82 10.33
C LYS A 110 7.22 -3.72 11.38
N THR A 111 8.07 -2.73 11.16
CA THR A 111 8.27 -1.59 12.08
C THR A 111 8.14 -0.27 11.32
N LEU A 112 7.80 0.80 12.07
CA LEU A 112 7.73 2.14 11.50
C LEU A 112 9.11 2.61 11.02
N GLU A 113 10.19 2.20 11.70
CA GLU A 113 11.57 2.52 11.36
C GLU A 113 11.98 1.85 10.04
N GLU A 114 11.65 0.57 9.84
CA GLU A 114 11.89 -0.13 8.58
C GLU A 114 11.13 0.55 7.43
N PHE A 115 9.86 0.90 7.67
CA PHE A 115 9.05 1.61 6.70
C PHE A 115 9.68 2.97 6.33
N LYS A 116 10.08 3.77 7.33
CA LYS A 116 10.74 5.08 7.13
C LYS A 116 12.05 4.94 6.33
N ASP A 117 12.91 4.00 6.69
CA ASP A 117 14.17 3.74 5.99
C ASP A 117 13.94 3.45 4.50
N VAL A 118 13.05 2.50 4.20
CA VAL A 118 12.76 2.11 2.83
C VAL A 118 12.07 3.25 2.07
N PHE A 119 11.16 4.00 2.71
CA PHE A 119 10.43 5.09 2.10
C PHE A 119 11.37 6.22 1.66
N ILE A 120 12.29 6.64 2.54
CA ILE A 120 13.29 7.67 2.24
C ILE A 120 14.14 7.24 1.05
N LYS A 121 14.61 5.99 1.03
CA LYS A 121 15.44 5.45 -0.06
C LYS A 121 14.72 5.50 -1.40
N ILE A 122 13.43 5.14 -1.44
CA ILE A 122 12.61 5.23 -2.66
C ILE A 122 12.50 6.68 -3.13
N VAL A 123 12.16 7.60 -2.23
CA VAL A 123 11.97 9.02 -2.59
C VAL A 123 13.25 9.60 -3.17
N VAL A 124 14.41 9.29 -2.57
CA VAL A 124 15.71 9.74 -3.07
C VAL A 124 16.00 9.16 -4.45
N VAL A 125 15.80 7.86 -4.65
CA VAL A 125 16.02 7.23 -5.98
C VAL A 125 15.06 7.78 -7.03
N ALA A 126 13.78 7.96 -6.69
CA ALA A 126 12.75 8.45 -7.62
C ALA A 126 12.91 9.94 -7.97
N SER A 127 13.47 10.74 -7.07
CA SER A 127 13.61 12.20 -7.25
C SER A 127 14.99 12.61 -7.76
N SER A 128 15.93 11.66 -7.89
CA SER A 128 17.28 11.97 -8.37
C SER A 128 17.29 12.11 -9.88
N GLU A 129 17.88 13.19 -10.38
CA GLU A 129 18.13 13.39 -11.81
C GLU A 129 19.30 12.53 -12.32
N THR A 130 20.17 12.08 -11.41
CA THR A 130 21.38 11.31 -11.73
C THR A 130 21.50 10.08 -10.85
N ASP A 131 22.05 9.01 -11.40
CA ASP A 131 22.11 7.71 -10.73
C ASP A 131 23.42 6.99 -11.08
N CYS A 132 24.52 7.57 -10.60
CA CYS A 132 25.91 7.20 -10.91
C CYS A 132 26.88 7.59 -9.77
N LEU A 133 28.18 7.43 -10.00
CA LEU A 133 29.24 8.01 -9.18
C LEU A 133 29.25 9.55 -9.27
N ILE A 134 29.68 10.19 -8.18
CA ILE A 134 29.87 11.64 -8.14
C ILE A 134 31.04 12.03 -9.06
N ILE A 135 30.86 13.07 -9.88
CA ILE A 135 31.91 13.54 -10.80
C ILE A 135 33.16 13.91 -9.98
N ASN A 136 34.31 13.39 -10.39
CA ASN A 136 35.61 13.56 -9.71
C ASN A 136 35.71 12.92 -8.31
N SER A 137 34.79 12.00 -7.96
CA SER A 137 34.93 11.13 -6.80
C SER A 137 34.71 9.67 -7.20
N SER A 138 35.28 8.74 -6.41
CA SER A 138 34.93 7.32 -6.49
C SER A 138 33.69 6.98 -5.66
N ASP A 139 33.09 7.97 -5.00
CA ASP A 139 31.92 7.78 -4.15
C ASP A 139 30.63 7.69 -4.97
N PRO A 140 29.74 6.72 -4.67
CA PRO A 140 28.44 6.64 -5.29
C PRO A 140 27.55 7.81 -4.84
N SER A 141 26.71 8.29 -5.76
CA SER A 141 25.63 9.20 -5.38
C SER A 141 24.69 8.55 -4.35
N PRO A 142 23.95 9.34 -3.56
CA PRO A 142 22.95 8.80 -2.64
C PRO A 142 21.91 7.90 -3.33
N ALA A 143 21.52 8.22 -4.57
CA ALA A 143 20.61 7.41 -5.38
C ALA A 143 21.22 6.04 -5.72
N GLU A 144 22.47 6.02 -6.21
CA GLU A 144 23.19 4.79 -6.55
C GLU A 144 23.35 3.87 -5.33
N LYS A 145 23.75 4.45 -4.19
CA LYS A 145 23.90 3.73 -2.92
C LYS A 145 22.58 3.12 -2.47
N PHE A 146 21.51 3.91 -2.43
CA PHE A 146 20.21 3.46 -1.97
C PHE A 146 19.55 2.47 -2.93
N ARG A 147 19.71 2.64 -4.25
CA ARG A 147 19.29 1.65 -5.24
C ARG A 147 19.97 0.31 -5.00
N SER A 148 21.29 0.31 -4.79
CA SER A 148 22.05 -0.91 -4.51
C SER A 148 21.60 -1.62 -3.22
N GLU A 149 21.36 -0.86 -2.15
CA GLU A 149 20.79 -1.39 -0.90
C GLU A 149 19.37 -1.96 -1.09
N ILE A 150 18.53 -1.30 -1.87
CA ILE A 150 17.19 -1.76 -2.18
C ILE A 150 17.25 -3.07 -2.99
N VAL A 151 18.10 -3.12 -4.02
CA VAL A 151 18.26 -4.32 -4.87
C VAL A 151 18.74 -5.51 -4.05
N SER A 152 19.64 -5.30 -3.08
CA SER A 152 20.06 -6.38 -2.18
C SER A 152 18.91 -6.87 -1.28
N LYS A 153 18.08 -5.95 -0.76
CA LYS A 153 16.86 -6.30 -0.01
C LYS A 153 15.86 -7.08 -0.87
N ILE A 154 15.68 -6.71 -2.15
CA ILE A 154 14.82 -7.44 -3.09
C ILE A 154 15.32 -8.87 -3.33
N LYS A 155 16.63 -9.05 -3.52
CA LYS A 155 17.24 -10.38 -3.77
C LYS A 155 17.12 -11.31 -2.57
N ASN A 156 17.16 -10.75 -1.35
CA ASN A 156 17.11 -11.53 -0.10
C ASN A 156 15.67 -11.88 0.33
N LYS A 157 14.65 -11.18 -0.18
CA LYS A 157 13.26 -11.56 0.03
C LYS A 157 12.83 -12.43 -1.14
N ASP A 158 12.30 -13.64 -0.87
CA ASP A 158 11.50 -14.42 -1.81
C ASP A 158 10.20 -13.66 -2.13
N THR A 159 10.35 -12.54 -2.83
CA THR A 159 9.24 -11.68 -3.22
C THR A 159 8.63 -12.37 -4.43
N PRO A 160 7.38 -12.87 -4.34
CA PRO A 160 6.75 -13.53 -5.47
C PRO A 160 6.84 -12.61 -6.68
N LEU A 161 7.42 -13.13 -7.76
CA LEU A 161 7.40 -12.53 -9.08
C LEU A 161 5.93 -12.45 -9.51
N TYR A 162 5.26 -11.35 -9.17
CA TYR A 162 4.01 -11.02 -9.83
C TYR A 162 4.37 -10.80 -11.29
N LYS A 163 3.98 -11.74 -12.16
CA LYS A 163 4.09 -11.55 -13.60
C LYS A 163 3.28 -10.29 -13.92
N ILE A 164 4.00 -9.20 -14.20
CA ILE A 164 3.38 -7.98 -14.70
C ILE A 164 2.88 -8.36 -16.09
N ASP A 165 1.59 -8.68 -16.19
CA ASP A 165 1.00 -9.01 -17.46
C ASP A 165 0.86 -7.71 -18.25
N ASP A 166 1.66 -7.57 -19.31
CA ASP A 166 1.70 -6.38 -20.19
C ASP A 166 0.38 -6.20 -21.00
N THR A 167 -0.61 -7.06 -20.78
CA THR A 167 -1.90 -7.08 -21.48
C THR A 167 -2.89 -5.99 -21.02
N CYS A 168 -2.60 -5.25 -19.95
CA CYS A 168 -3.46 -4.17 -19.44
C CYS A 168 -3.38 -2.85 -20.23
N GLU A 169 -2.73 -2.80 -21.41
CA GLU A 169 -2.66 -1.61 -22.26
C GLU A 169 -3.92 -1.36 -23.12
N SER A 170 -4.93 -2.22 -23.12
CA SER A 170 -6.17 -1.96 -23.85
C SER A 170 -7.20 -1.26 -22.97
N VAL A 171 -7.36 0.05 -23.18
CA VAL A 171 -8.58 0.91 -23.11
C VAL A 171 -8.14 2.33 -22.74
N ILE A 172 -7.47 3.05 -23.65
CA ILE A 172 -7.54 4.53 -23.72
C ILE A 172 -7.33 4.99 -25.18
N TYR A 173 -8.40 4.89 -25.96
CA TYR A 173 -8.79 5.78 -27.07
C TYR A 173 -10.32 5.60 -27.06
N GLU A 174 -11.20 6.56 -26.83
CA GLU A 174 -11.35 7.96 -27.25
C GLU A 174 -12.02 8.71 -26.07
N SER A 175 -11.72 9.97 -25.77
CA SER A 175 -12.40 11.10 -26.41
C SER A 175 -11.66 12.40 -26.11
N THR A 176 -11.05 12.97 -27.14
CA THR A 176 -10.81 14.41 -27.27
C THR A 176 -12.04 15.03 -27.91
N GLU A 177 -12.74 15.89 -27.18
CA GLU A 177 -13.31 17.16 -27.67
C GLU A 177 -13.22 18.19 -26.53
#